data_AF-A0AA39CBG6-F1
#
_entry.id   AF-A0AA39CBG6-F1
#
_cell.length_a   1.000
_cell.length_b   1.000
_cell.length_c   1.000
_cell.angle_alpha   90.00
_cell.angle_beta   90.00
_cell.angle_gamma   90.00
#
_symmetry.space_group_name_H-M   'P 1'
#
loop_
_entity.id
_entity.type
_entity.pdbx_description
1 polymer ?
#
loop_
_entity_poly.entity_id
_entity_poly.type
_entity_poly.pdbx_seq_one_letter_code
_entity_poly.pdbx_strand_id
1 'polypeptide(L)'
;MGTRSAAYTLKLTSLHDYYQRLLHGTQPIPSGFDMANTVKYFSQTLLSLLKEVRESPLEMIKSQTFDGERMALYPNLDYKQLYNALTQLIDVVSLVHIGLAAFGQALLQCLACLMPFLEHDLLDNMPYLTASSISVLPVELHQEIVNYLCFYILPFTITRKNIDETENYASQSISAVIMMVFQYSSNPAHHCQLLECLMALKPGVVKDILCVVAYGTAPARASAAKLLFYYWPTFNQNLFDRRAVLMKFANDLAPFVCQRDSCPNAGNAEAGKVCYDHRISITFAAESPPPLYLCIECANEIHREHPNQTFNDILHPMQQVSMVCENKECFDARISFIEIVETIYIDVFNDS
;
A
#
# COMPACT_ATOMS: atom_id res chain seq x y z
N MET A 1 -29.13 14.11 -11.50
CA MET A 1 -27.68 14.38 -11.59
C MET A 1 -27.24 15.62 -10.81
N GLY A 2 -27.99 16.74 -10.80
CA GLY A 2 -27.57 17.96 -10.08
C GLY A 2 -27.43 17.86 -8.55
N THR A 3 -28.21 16.99 -7.88
CA THR A 3 -28.16 16.86 -6.41
C THR A 3 -26.90 16.17 -5.89
N ARG A 4 -26.40 15.14 -6.60
CA ARG A 4 -25.17 14.40 -6.23
C ARG A 4 -23.93 15.27 -6.40
N SER A 5 -23.82 15.99 -7.53
CA SER A 5 -22.72 16.92 -7.78
C SER A 5 -22.69 18.05 -6.75
N ALA A 6 -23.84 18.66 -6.44
CA ALA A 6 -23.93 19.70 -5.41
C ALA A 6 -23.52 19.18 -4.01
N ALA A 7 -23.96 17.97 -3.64
CA ALA A 7 -23.56 17.35 -2.37
C ALA A 7 -22.06 17.04 -2.32
N TYR A 8 -21.48 16.56 -3.43
CA TYR A 8 -20.04 16.30 -3.55
C TYR A 8 -19.24 17.59 -3.35
N THR A 9 -19.60 18.67 -4.05
CA THR A 9 -18.95 19.98 -3.90
C THR A 9 -19.09 20.53 -2.48
N LEU A 10 -20.27 20.43 -1.87
CA LEU A 10 -20.47 20.87 -0.49
C LEU A 10 -19.57 20.13 0.51
N LYS A 11 -19.41 18.81 0.32
CA LYS A 11 -18.52 17.99 1.15
C LYS A 11 -17.05 18.31 0.92
N LEU A 12 -16.65 18.68 -0.31
CA LEU A 12 -15.29 19.17 -0.59
C LEU A 12 -15.00 20.48 0.14
N THR A 13 -15.96 21.42 0.11
CA THR A 13 -15.86 22.67 0.88
C THR A 13 -15.72 22.38 2.37
N SER A 14 -16.39 21.35 2.88
CA SER A 14 -16.29 20.95 4.30
C SER A 14 -14.88 20.44 4.63
N LEU A 15 -14.26 19.61 3.78
CA LEU A 15 -12.87 19.17 3.98
C LEU A 15 -11.89 20.35 3.98
N HIS A 16 -12.09 21.32 3.09
CA HIS A 16 -11.25 22.51 3.04
C HIS A 16 -11.42 23.39 4.29
N ASP A 17 -12.65 23.56 4.77
CA ASP A 17 -12.92 24.26 6.04
C ASP A 17 -12.23 23.55 7.23
N TYR A 18 -12.26 22.22 7.27
CA TYR A 18 -11.53 21.47 8.30
C TYR A 18 -10.02 21.74 8.24
N TYR A 19 -9.42 21.69 7.05
CA TYR A 19 -8.01 22.00 6.85
C TYR A 19 -7.66 23.41 7.35
N GLN A 20 -8.43 24.44 6.94
CA GLN A 20 -8.19 25.82 7.36
C GLN A 20 -8.31 26.01 8.87
N ARG A 21 -9.31 25.38 9.51
CA ARG A 21 -9.50 25.47 10.95
C ARG A 21 -8.39 24.78 11.73
N LEU A 22 -7.90 23.64 11.26
CA LEU A 22 -6.76 22.95 11.87
C LEU A 22 -5.49 23.79 11.72
N LEU A 23 -5.22 24.29 10.51
CA LEU A 23 -4.03 25.10 10.21
C LEU A 23 -3.97 26.39 11.07
N HIS A 24 -5.11 27.04 11.29
CA HIS A 24 -5.19 28.31 12.01
C HIS A 24 -5.67 28.17 13.47
N GLY A 25 -5.94 26.96 13.95
CA GLY A 25 -6.48 26.73 15.30
C GLY A 25 -7.84 27.41 15.56
N THR A 26 -8.67 27.57 14.52
CA THR A 26 -9.95 28.29 14.62
C THR A 26 -11.03 27.42 15.26
N GLN A 27 -11.74 27.96 16.26
CA GLN A 27 -12.79 27.23 16.98
C GLN A 27 -14.14 27.22 16.22
N PRO A 28 -14.92 26.13 16.28
CA PRO A 28 -14.58 24.85 16.93
C PRO A 28 -13.55 24.06 16.10
N ILE A 29 -12.54 23.51 16.78
CA ILE A 29 -11.54 22.62 16.15
C ILE A 29 -12.25 21.36 15.63
N PRO A 30 -12.05 20.98 14.35
CA PRO A 30 -12.65 19.77 13.78
C PRO A 30 -12.25 18.51 14.55
N SER A 31 -13.23 17.66 14.85
CA SER A 31 -12.96 16.33 15.40
C SER A 31 -12.61 15.34 14.29
N GLY A 32 -11.74 14.38 14.58
CA GLY A 32 -11.42 13.29 13.66
C GLY A 32 -12.64 12.45 13.31
N PHE A 33 -13.65 12.35 14.19
CA PHE A 33 -14.91 11.65 13.88
C PHE A 33 -15.74 12.38 12.82
N ASP A 34 -15.86 13.70 12.89
CA ASP A 34 -16.60 14.50 11.89
C ASP A 34 -15.90 14.46 10.52
N MET A 35 -14.57 14.57 10.56
CA MET A 35 -13.72 14.43 9.37
C MET A 35 -13.86 13.03 8.77
N ALA A 36 -13.81 11.98 9.59
CA ALA A 36 -13.98 10.59 9.15
C ALA A 36 -15.32 10.37 8.46
N ASN A 37 -16.43 10.88 9.03
CA ASN A 37 -17.75 10.76 8.43
C ASN A 37 -17.84 11.46 7.07
N THR A 38 -17.19 12.63 6.93
CA THR A 38 -17.12 13.35 5.65
C THR A 38 -16.30 12.59 4.62
N VAL A 39 -15.17 11.98 5.02
CA VAL A 39 -14.33 11.17 4.13
C VAL A 39 -15.02 9.85 3.73
N LYS A 40 -15.73 9.20 4.66
CA LYS A 40 -16.53 7.99 4.38
C LYS A 40 -17.62 8.23 3.33
N TYR A 41 -18.25 9.42 3.34
CA TYR A 41 -19.19 9.81 2.28
C TYR A 41 -18.55 9.76 0.89
N PHE A 42 -17.29 10.21 0.76
CA PHE A 42 -16.58 10.13 -0.51
C PHE A 42 -16.28 8.69 -0.90
N SER A 43 -15.79 7.87 0.02
CA SER A 43 -15.56 6.43 -0.22
C SER A 43 -16.83 5.74 -0.74
N GLN A 44 -17.97 5.93 -0.06
CA GLN A 44 -19.26 5.37 -0.48
C GLN A 44 -19.72 5.89 -1.85
N THR A 45 -19.50 7.18 -2.11
CA THR A 45 -19.82 7.78 -3.43
C THR A 45 -18.96 7.16 -4.54
N LEU A 46 -17.65 7.02 -4.31
CA LEU A 46 -16.71 6.43 -5.26
C LEU A 46 -17.02 4.95 -5.53
N LEU A 47 -17.28 4.16 -4.48
CA LEU A 47 -17.68 2.77 -4.62
C LEU A 47 -19.01 2.63 -5.38
N SER A 48 -19.99 3.50 -5.09
CA SER A 48 -21.26 3.51 -5.83
C SER A 48 -21.06 3.80 -7.32
N LEU A 49 -20.17 4.73 -7.68
CA LEU A 49 -19.86 5.03 -9.08
C LEU A 49 -19.11 3.89 -9.74
N LEU A 50 -18.12 3.32 -9.05
CA LEU A 50 -17.32 2.21 -9.54
C LEU A 50 -18.20 0.98 -9.83
N LYS A 51 -19.19 0.69 -8.98
CA LYS A 51 -20.15 -0.41 -9.15
C LYS A 51 -20.95 -0.34 -10.46
N GLU A 52 -21.18 0.87 -10.98
CA GLU A 52 -21.95 1.09 -12.23
C GLU A 52 -21.12 0.80 -13.49
N VAL A 53 -19.79 0.72 -13.38
CA VAL A 53 -18.86 0.46 -14.50
C VAL A 53 -18.81 -1.02 -14.85
N ARG A 54 -18.79 -1.34 -16.15
CA ARG A 54 -18.77 -2.73 -16.65
C ARG A 54 -17.37 -3.20 -17.01
N GLU A 55 -16.56 -2.29 -17.52
CA GLU A 55 -15.15 -2.45 -17.86
C GLU A 55 -14.33 -2.72 -16.60
N SER A 56 -13.02 -2.96 -16.72
CA SER A 56 -12.15 -3.26 -15.57
C SER A 56 -11.18 -2.11 -15.29
N PRO A 57 -11.60 -1.02 -14.61
CA PRO A 57 -10.76 0.16 -14.36
C PRO A 57 -9.41 -0.14 -13.74
N LEU A 58 -9.34 -1.08 -12.79
CA LEU A 58 -8.08 -1.47 -12.14
C LEU A 58 -7.08 -2.10 -13.11
N GLU A 59 -7.55 -2.87 -14.09
CA GLU A 59 -6.70 -3.40 -15.15
C GLU A 59 -6.28 -2.29 -16.13
N MET A 60 -7.17 -1.35 -16.42
CA MET A 60 -6.87 -0.18 -17.26
C MET A 60 -5.81 0.73 -16.63
N ILE A 61 -5.70 0.80 -15.30
CA ILE A 61 -4.65 1.58 -14.61
C ILE A 61 -3.25 1.11 -14.99
N LYS A 62 -3.06 -0.19 -15.27
CA LYS A 62 -1.74 -0.77 -15.57
C LYS A 62 -1.10 -0.24 -16.85
N SER A 63 -1.84 0.50 -17.69
CA SER A 63 -1.27 1.15 -18.87
C SER A 63 -1.81 2.57 -19.04
N GLN A 64 -0.91 3.54 -19.12
CA GLN A 64 -1.24 4.96 -19.29
C GLN A 64 -2.08 5.23 -20.55
N THR A 65 -1.94 4.39 -21.58
CA THR A 65 -2.74 4.50 -22.82
C THR A 65 -4.25 4.44 -22.58
N PHE A 66 -4.70 3.76 -21.52
CA PHE A 66 -6.12 3.63 -21.19
C PHE A 66 -6.62 4.70 -20.22
N ASP A 67 -5.79 5.65 -19.80
CA ASP A 67 -6.21 6.70 -18.86
C ASP A 67 -7.43 7.49 -19.36
N GLY A 68 -7.38 7.94 -20.61
CA GLY A 68 -8.47 8.71 -21.21
C GLY A 68 -9.79 7.93 -21.26
N GLU A 69 -9.73 6.66 -21.68
CA GLU A 69 -10.90 5.77 -21.71
C GLU A 69 -11.41 5.47 -20.30
N ARG A 70 -10.51 5.16 -19.35
CA ARG A 70 -10.85 4.87 -17.95
C ARG A 70 -11.57 6.06 -17.31
N MET A 71 -11.01 7.25 -17.46
CA MET A 71 -11.57 8.46 -16.85
C MET A 71 -12.92 8.84 -17.47
N ALA A 72 -13.15 8.52 -18.75
CA ALA A 72 -14.43 8.74 -19.41
C ALA A 72 -15.57 7.83 -18.91
N LEU A 73 -15.28 6.79 -18.12
CA LEU A 73 -16.28 5.90 -17.51
C LEU A 73 -17.07 6.57 -16.38
N TYR A 74 -16.56 7.69 -15.85
CA TYR A 74 -17.07 8.32 -14.63
C TYR A 74 -17.73 9.66 -14.92
N PRO A 75 -18.69 10.10 -14.07
CA PRO A 75 -19.23 11.45 -14.18
C PRO A 75 -18.13 12.49 -13.90
N ASN A 76 -18.29 13.68 -14.49
CA ASN A 76 -17.36 14.82 -14.28
C ASN A 76 -17.50 15.41 -12.86
N LEU A 77 -16.98 14.71 -11.86
CA LEU A 77 -16.78 15.22 -10.50
C LEU A 77 -15.30 15.61 -10.30
N ASP A 78 -15.05 16.45 -9.30
CA ASP A 78 -13.70 16.97 -9.04
C ASP A 78 -12.86 16.03 -8.16
N TYR A 79 -12.48 14.88 -8.75
CA TYR A 79 -11.68 13.85 -8.08
C TYR A 79 -10.28 14.34 -7.70
N LYS A 80 -9.69 15.23 -8.52
CA LYS A 80 -8.41 15.88 -8.26
C LYS A 80 -8.47 16.74 -7.02
N GLN A 81 -9.53 17.54 -6.86
CA GLN A 81 -9.68 18.36 -5.67
C GLN A 81 -9.88 17.52 -4.41
N LEU A 82 -10.55 16.36 -4.50
CA LEU A 82 -10.62 15.41 -3.38
C LEU A 82 -9.23 14.90 -2.99
N TYR A 83 -8.42 14.45 -3.96
CA TYR A 83 -7.03 14.01 -3.73
C TYR A 83 -6.21 15.11 -3.04
N ASN A 84 -6.28 16.34 -3.55
CA ASN A 84 -5.56 17.48 -2.99
C ASN A 84 -6.02 17.81 -1.57
N ALA A 85 -7.33 17.76 -1.29
CA ALA A 85 -7.86 17.99 0.05
C ALA A 85 -7.39 16.92 1.04
N LEU A 86 -7.38 15.64 0.63
CA LEU A 86 -6.84 14.56 1.48
C LEU A 86 -5.35 14.74 1.75
N THR A 87 -4.57 15.12 0.72
CA THR A 87 -3.14 15.40 0.85
C THR A 87 -2.87 16.52 1.87
N GLN A 88 -3.56 17.65 1.72
CA GLN A 88 -3.44 18.78 2.66
C GLN A 88 -3.84 18.41 4.09
N LEU A 89 -4.86 17.56 4.25
CA LEU A 89 -5.29 17.10 5.56
C LEU A 89 -4.25 16.19 6.22
N ILE A 90 -3.51 15.37 5.47
CA ILE A 90 -2.39 14.57 6.02
C ILE A 90 -1.34 15.48 6.66
N ASP A 91 -0.99 16.59 6.01
CA ASP A 91 0.03 17.52 6.50
C ASP A 91 -0.32 18.16 7.86
N VAL A 92 -1.62 18.31 8.16
CA VAL A 92 -2.12 18.93 9.40
C VAL A 92 -2.77 17.93 10.36
N VAL A 93 -2.75 16.63 10.05
CA VAL A 93 -3.56 15.62 10.77
C VAL A 93 -3.11 15.44 12.23
N SER A 94 -1.83 15.70 12.51
CA SER A 94 -1.26 15.66 13.86
C SER A 94 -1.88 16.71 14.81
N LEU A 95 -2.60 17.70 14.28
CA LEU A 95 -3.32 18.71 15.07
C LEU A 95 -4.71 18.23 15.53
N VAL A 96 -5.18 17.06 15.08
CA VAL A 96 -6.47 16.50 15.48
C VAL A 96 -6.37 15.88 16.88
N HIS A 97 -7.13 16.42 17.84
CA HIS A 97 -7.05 15.99 19.24
C HIS A 97 -7.86 14.73 19.58
N ILE A 98 -8.97 14.50 18.89
CA ILE A 98 -9.92 13.41 19.20
C ILE A 98 -10.32 12.71 17.91
N GLY A 99 -10.33 11.38 17.89
CA GLY A 99 -10.81 10.58 16.75
C GLY A 99 -9.80 10.45 15.60
N LEU A 100 -8.51 10.70 15.86
CA LEU A 100 -7.45 10.63 14.85
C LEU A 100 -7.36 9.25 14.17
N ALA A 101 -7.43 8.15 14.93
CA ALA A 101 -7.41 6.80 14.35
C ALA A 101 -8.60 6.56 13.40
N ALA A 102 -9.82 6.96 13.80
CA ALA A 102 -11.01 6.81 12.97
C ALA A 102 -10.91 7.63 11.66
N PHE A 103 -10.31 8.83 11.73
CA PHE A 103 -10.02 9.63 10.55
C PHE A 103 -8.97 8.97 9.65
N GLY A 104 -7.87 8.48 10.23
CA GLY A 104 -6.80 7.80 9.50
C GLY A 104 -7.31 6.59 8.71
N GLN A 105 -8.15 5.76 9.32
CA GLN A 105 -8.81 4.64 8.63
C GLN A 105 -9.65 5.08 7.45
N ALA A 106 -10.54 6.07 7.67
CA ALA A 106 -11.38 6.61 6.62
C ALA A 106 -10.54 7.24 5.48
N LEU A 107 -9.44 7.90 5.82
CA LEU A 107 -8.52 8.51 4.86
C LEU A 107 -7.84 7.46 3.97
N LEU A 108 -7.27 6.41 4.57
CA LEU A 108 -6.60 5.33 3.82
C LEU A 108 -7.58 4.61 2.88
N GLN A 109 -8.77 4.30 3.38
CA GLN A 109 -9.85 3.72 2.59
C GLN A 109 -10.27 4.63 1.43
N CYS A 110 -10.37 5.94 1.66
CA CYS A 110 -10.74 6.89 0.63
C CYS A 110 -9.67 7.03 -0.45
N LEU A 111 -8.38 7.01 -0.08
CA LEU A 111 -7.28 7.00 -1.03
C LEU A 111 -7.36 5.77 -1.96
N ALA A 112 -7.56 4.57 -1.41
CA ALA A 112 -7.73 3.37 -2.22
C ALA A 112 -8.99 3.42 -3.11
N CYS A 113 -10.13 3.88 -2.59
CA CYS A 113 -11.35 4.08 -3.38
C CYS A 113 -11.17 5.08 -4.53
N LEU A 114 -10.31 6.10 -4.33
CA LEU A 114 -10.09 7.18 -5.28
C LEU A 114 -9.19 6.78 -6.45
N MET A 115 -8.30 5.80 -6.25
CA MET A 115 -7.29 5.38 -7.23
C MET A 115 -7.83 5.20 -8.67
N PRO A 116 -8.97 4.52 -8.94
CA PRO A 116 -9.47 4.35 -10.31
C PRO A 116 -9.84 5.65 -11.04
N PHE A 117 -10.13 6.71 -10.29
CA PHE A 117 -10.62 8.00 -10.78
C PHE A 117 -9.49 9.00 -11.04
N LEU A 118 -8.25 8.67 -10.66
CA LEU A 118 -7.12 9.58 -10.72
C LEU A 118 -6.48 9.63 -12.10
N GLU A 119 -5.96 10.82 -12.43
CA GLU A 119 -5.07 11.04 -13.57
C GLU A 119 -3.64 10.55 -13.27
N HIS A 120 -2.83 10.41 -14.33
CA HIS A 120 -1.48 9.85 -14.26
C HIS A 120 -0.61 10.41 -13.13
N ASP A 121 -0.44 11.74 -13.07
CA ASP A 121 0.47 12.38 -12.12
C ASP A 121 0.08 12.11 -10.66
N LEU A 122 -1.23 11.99 -10.40
CA LEU A 122 -1.74 11.73 -9.05
C LEU A 122 -1.57 10.26 -8.69
N LEU A 123 -1.84 9.34 -9.62
CA LEU A 123 -1.60 7.90 -9.44
C LEU A 123 -0.15 7.61 -9.08
N ASP A 124 0.79 8.26 -9.76
CA ASP A 124 2.22 8.05 -9.54
C ASP A 124 2.67 8.50 -8.15
N ASN A 125 1.97 9.45 -7.52
CA ASN A 125 2.27 9.95 -6.18
C ASN A 125 1.58 9.15 -5.05
N MET A 126 0.57 8.31 -5.38
CA MET A 126 -0.20 7.56 -4.39
C MET A 126 0.65 6.68 -3.45
N PRO A 127 1.67 5.92 -3.92
CA PRO A 127 2.49 5.10 -3.04
C PRO A 127 3.20 5.92 -1.97
N TYR A 128 3.83 7.02 -2.39
CA TYR A 128 4.55 7.90 -1.48
C TYR A 128 3.60 8.60 -0.50
N LEU A 129 2.46 9.11 -0.98
CA LEU A 129 1.46 9.76 -0.13
C LEU A 129 0.93 8.82 0.97
N THR A 130 0.65 7.57 0.59
CA THR A 130 0.15 6.56 1.55
C THR A 130 1.25 6.19 2.53
N ALA A 131 2.48 6.01 2.05
CA ALA A 131 3.62 5.73 2.91
C ALA A 131 3.91 6.88 3.87
N SER A 132 3.79 8.14 3.45
CA SER A 132 4.10 9.30 4.30
C SER A 132 3.13 9.46 5.47
N SER A 133 1.88 8.97 5.32
CA SER A 133 0.89 8.96 6.39
C SER A 133 1.34 8.22 7.66
N ILE A 134 2.27 7.26 7.54
CA ILE A 134 2.84 6.54 8.69
C ILE A 134 3.60 7.45 9.67
N SER A 135 4.06 8.62 9.21
CA SER A 135 4.80 9.57 10.03
C SER A 135 3.90 10.43 10.92
N VAL A 136 2.61 10.48 10.62
CA VAL A 136 1.64 11.38 11.29
C VAL A 136 0.43 10.66 11.87
N LEU A 137 0.11 9.46 11.38
CA LEU A 137 -0.98 8.63 11.91
C LEU A 137 -0.51 7.79 13.11
N PRO A 138 -1.44 7.39 14.00
CA PRO A 138 -1.11 6.59 15.18
C PRO A 138 -0.52 5.21 14.83
N VAL A 139 0.29 4.67 15.75
CA VAL A 139 0.98 3.37 15.58
C VAL A 139 -0.01 2.22 15.35
N GLU A 140 -1.21 2.28 15.94
CA GLU A 140 -2.25 1.28 15.68
C GLU A 140 -2.67 1.15 14.20
N LEU A 141 -2.42 2.18 13.38
CA LEU A 141 -2.72 2.16 11.94
C LEU A 141 -1.54 1.73 11.06
N HIS A 142 -0.34 1.51 11.61
CA HIS A 142 0.85 1.20 10.80
C HIS A 142 0.67 -0.07 9.96
N GLN A 143 0.09 -1.13 10.53
CA GLN A 143 -0.21 -2.37 9.78
C GLN A 143 -1.21 -2.10 8.66
N GLU A 144 -2.22 -1.26 8.92
CA GLU A 144 -3.23 -0.89 7.94
C GLU A 144 -2.63 -0.09 6.78
N ILE A 145 -1.73 0.86 7.06
CA ILE A 145 -0.99 1.62 6.03
C ILE A 145 -0.17 0.68 5.13
N VAL A 146 0.57 -0.27 5.74
CA VAL A 146 1.36 -1.25 5.00
C VAL A 146 0.47 -2.17 4.17
N ASN A 147 -0.70 -2.55 4.69
CA ASN A 147 -1.69 -3.31 3.94
C ASN A 147 -2.21 -2.51 2.73
N TYR A 148 -2.59 -1.24 2.91
CA TYR A 148 -3.03 -0.39 1.79
C TYR A 148 -1.95 -0.23 0.71
N LEU A 149 -0.69 -0.05 1.12
CA LEU A 149 0.45 -0.06 0.19
C LEU A 149 0.54 -1.37 -0.58
N CYS A 150 0.67 -2.50 0.13
CA CYS A 150 1.02 -3.78 -0.48
C CYS A 150 -0.12 -4.41 -1.29
N PHE A 151 -1.36 -4.20 -0.86
CA PHE A 151 -2.52 -4.94 -1.35
C PHE A 151 -3.46 -4.12 -2.23
N TYR A 152 -3.39 -2.78 -2.17
CA TYR A 152 -4.33 -1.92 -2.89
C TYR A 152 -3.65 -0.94 -3.85
N ILE A 153 -2.45 -0.46 -3.53
CA ILE A 153 -1.85 0.66 -4.27
C ILE A 153 -0.67 0.19 -5.12
N LEU A 154 0.34 -0.42 -4.51
CA LEU A 154 1.57 -0.83 -5.21
C LEU A 154 1.30 -1.77 -6.40
N PRO A 155 0.41 -2.79 -6.31
CA PRO A 155 0.18 -3.72 -7.40
C PRO A 155 -0.26 -3.06 -8.72
N PHE A 156 -0.88 -1.87 -8.67
CA PHE A 156 -1.40 -1.18 -9.86
C PHE A 156 -0.58 0.04 -10.26
N THR A 157 0.14 0.65 -9.31
CA THR A 157 0.89 1.90 -9.56
C THR A 157 2.29 1.62 -10.05
N ILE A 158 3.03 0.68 -9.44
CA ILE A 158 4.45 0.48 -9.80
C ILE A 158 4.63 -0.39 -11.05
N THR A 159 3.67 -1.28 -11.30
CA THR A 159 3.65 -2.17 -12.47
C THR A 159 3.11 -1.47 -13.73
N ARG A 160 2.67 -0.21 -13.58
CA ARG A 160 2.07 0.60 -14.63
C ARG A 160 3.05 0.92 -15.74
N LYS A 161 2.62 0.79 -17.00
CA LYS A 161 3.43 1.16 -18.17
C LYS A 161 3.11 2.57 -18.63
N ASN A 162 4.15 3.40 -18.76
CA ASN A 162 4.06 4.70 -19.39
C ASN A 162 3.98 4.58 -20.92
N ILE A 163 3.47 5.61 -21.59
CA ILE A 163 3.35 5.66 -23.06
C ILE A 163 4.73 5.57 -23.74
N ASP A 164 5.76 6.12 -23.10
CA ASP A 164 7.14 6.14 -23.59
C ASP A 164 7.98 4.95 -23.12
N GLU A 165 7.36 3.95 -22.48
CA GLU A 165 8.01 2.77 -21.87
C GLU A 165 9.08 3.10 -20.81
N THR A 166 9.12 4.35 -20.32
CA THR A 166 10.02 4.74 -19.23
C THR A 166 9.51 4.22 -17.89
N GLU A 167 10.43 4.11 -16.92
CA GLU A 167 10.06 3.77 -15.55
C GLU A 167 9.18 4.88 -14.96
N ASN A 168 7.98 4.53 -14.52
CA ASN A 168 7.02 5.47 -13.93
C ASN A 168 7.53 6.07 -12.60
N TYR A 169 7.00 7.23 -12.21
CA TYR A 169 7.48 7.92 -11.00
C TYR A 169 7.13 7.14 -9.72
N ALA A 170 6.01 6.40 -9.71
CA ALA A 170 5.67 5.48 -8.61
C ALA A 170 6.80 4.47 -8.35
N SER A 171 7.35 3.87 -9.40
CA SER A 171 8.45 2.91 -9.35
C SER A 171 9.78 3.57 -8.95
N GLN A 172 10.05 4.80 -9.41
CA GLN A 172 11.22 5.56 -8.98
C GLN A 172 11.14 6.00 -7.50
N SER A 173 9.93 6.21 -6.98
CA SER A 173 9.69 6.64 -5.60
C SER A 173 9.86 5.53 -4.55
N ILE A 174 10.08 4.27 -4.97
CA ILE A 174 10.11 3.11 -4.07
C ILE A 174 11.17 3.23 -2.98
N SER A 175 12.35 3.77 -3.30
CA SER A 175 13.38 4.07 -2.29
C SER A 175 12.84 4.98 -1.16
N ALA A 176 12.04 5.99 -1.50
CA ALA A 176 11.42 6.89 -0.51
C ALA A 176 10.30 6.18 0.27
N VAL A 177 9.47 5.36 -0.39
CA VAL A 177 8.44 4.54 0.26
C VAL A 177 9.04 3.60 1.31
N ILE A 178 10.12 2.88 0.95
CA ILE A 178 10.86 2.02 1.87
C ILE A 178 11.40 2.84 3.05
N MET A 179 12.00 4.00 2.76
CA MET A 179 12.57 4.87 3.78
C MET A 179 11.50 5.31 4.80
N MET A 180 10.31 5.73 4.35
CA MET A 180 9.21 6.13 5.24
C MET A 180 8.81 4.99 6.17
N VAL A 181 8.56 3.79 5.62
CA VAL A 181 8.12 2.65 6.45
C VAL A 181 9.22 2.20 7.41
N PHE A 182 10.49 2.17 6.96
CA PHE A 182 11.60 1.72 7.81
C PHE A 182 11.96 2.72 8.90
N GLN A 183 11.73 4.01 8.65
CA GLN A 183 12.02 5.06 9.61
C GLN A 183 10.98 5.11 10.74
N TYR A 184 9.70 5.02 10.41
CA TYR A 184 8.62 5.30 11.35
C TYR A 184 7.96 4.04 11.93
N SER A 185 8.12 2.89 11.25
CA SER A 185 7.64 1.63 11.78
C SER A 185 8.72 0.90 12.55
N SER A 186 8.46 0.60 13.83
CA SER A 186 9.34 -0.22 14.66
C SER A 186 9.09 -1.72 14.51
N ASN A 187 7.98 -2.12 13.88
CA ASN A 187 7.63 -3.53 13.69
C ASN A 187 8.40 -4.11 12.48
N PRO A 188 9.32 -5.06 12.71
CA PRO A 188 10.08 -5.66 11.62
C PRO A 188 9.22 -6.45 10.62
N ALA A 189 8.04 -6.92 11.04
CA ALA A 189 7.10 -7.64 10.18
C ALA A 189 6.56 -6.73 9.06
N HIS A 190 6.28 -5.45 9.37
CA HIS A 190 5.88 -4.45 8.37
C HIS A 190 6.97 -4.22 7.31
N HIS A 191 8.24 -4.21 7.73
CA HIS A 191 9.37 -4.03 6.82
C HIS A 191 9.49 -5.19 5.84
N CYS A 192 9.36 -6.42 6.34
CA CYS A 192 9.37 -7.62 5.51
C CYS A 192 8.20 -7.66 4.54
N GLN A 193 6.98 -7.40 5.01
CA GLN A 193 5.78 -7.41 4.15
C GLN A 193 5.92 -6.44 2.97
N LEU A 194 6.36 -5.21 3.24
CA LEU A 194 6.61 -4.22 2.19
C LEU A 194 7.67 -4.73 1.20
N LEU A 195 8.80 -5.21 1.71
CA LEU A 195 9.92 -5.61 0.86
C LEU A 195 9.59 -6.85 0.00
N GLU A 196 8.92 -7.85 0.57
CA GLU A 196 8.47 -9.03 -0.16
C GLU A 196 7.43 -8.67 -1.23
N CYS A 197 6.48 -7.78 -0.90
CA CYS A 197 5.54 -7.23 -1.89
C CYS A 197 6.28 -6.56 -3.05
N LEU A 198 7.26 -5.70 -2.75
CA LEU A 198 8.04 -5.01 -3.78
C LEU A 198 8.84 -5.99 -4.64
N MET A 199 9.50 -6.98 -4.05
CA MET A 199 10.27 -8.00 -4.78
C MET A 199 9.39 -8.83 -5.73
N ALA A 200 8.11 -9.03 -5.39
CA ALA A 200 7.17 -9.72 -6.27
C ALA A 200 6.67 -8.84 -7.43
N LEU A 201 6.64 -7.52 -7.25
CA LEU A 201 6.05 -6.58 -8.21
C LEU A 201 7.09 -5.90 -9.13
N LYS A 202 8.30 -5.66 -8.65
CA LYS A 202 9.34 -4.88 -9.36
C LYS A 202 10.67 -5.64 -9.39
N PRO A 203 11.33 -5.77 -10.56
CA PRO A 203 12.70 -6.27 -10.60
C PRO A 203 13.68 -5.23 -10.07
N GLY A 204 14.78 -5.69 -9.45
CA GLY A 204 15.87 -4.79 -9.05
C GLY A 204 15.64 -3.97 -7.79
N VAL A 205 14.69 -4.38 -6.92
CA VAL A 205 14.43 -3.77 -5.60
C VAL A 205 15.69 -3.70 -4.71
N VAL A 206 16.69 -4.55 -4.96
CA VAL A 206 18.01 -4.43 -4.33
C VAL A 206 18.64 -3.04 -4.52
N LYS A 207 18.44 -2.39 -5.67
CA LYS A 207 18.93 -1.04 -5.94
C LYS A 207 18.22 -0.02 -5.05
N ASP A 208 16.91 -0.16 -4.89
CA ASP A 208 16.12 0.71 -4.01
C ASP A 208 16.56 0.58 -2.54
N ILE A 209 16.81 -0.66 -2.08
CA ILE A 209 17.35 -0.91 -0.74
C ILE A 209 18.74 -0.31 -0.57
N LEU A 210 19.64 -0.46 -1.57
CA LEU A 210 20.96 0.15 -1.54
C LEU A 210 20.87 1.69 -1.49
N CYS A 211 19.93 2.30 -2.20
CA CYS A 211 19.66 3.74 -2.10
C CYS A 211 19.25 4.13 -0.67
N VAL A 212 18.40 3.36 0.00
CA VAL A 212 18.01 3.61 1.39
C VAL A 212 19.21 3.44 2.34
N VAL A 213 20.08 2.45 2.10
CA VAL A 213 21.29 2.29 2.92
C VAL A 213 22.25 3.48 2.72
N ALA A 214 22.39 3.99 1.50
CA ALA A 214 23.28 5.10 1.20
C ALA A 214 22.75 6.45 1.73
N TYR A 215 21.46 6.73 1.56
CA TYR A 215 20.88 8.06 1.76
C TYR A 215 19.81 8.14 2.85
N GLY A 216 19.43 7.03 3.46
CA GLY A 216 18.38 6.99 4.49
C GLY A 216 18.82 7.58 5.82
N THR A 217 17.83 7.83 6.67
CA THR A 217 18.05 8.16 8.09
C THR A 217 18.66 6.96 8.84
N ALA A 218 19.29 7.20 9.99
CA ALA A 218 19.89 6.14 10.81
C ALA A 218 18.97 4.91 11.04
N PRO A 219 17.71 5.04 11.50
CA PRO A 219 16.81 3.89 11.67
C PRO A 219 16.45 3.20 10.36
N ALA A 220 16.28 3.96 9.27
CA ALA A 220 15.99 3.39 7.95
C ALA A 220 17.18 2.60 7.41
N ARG A 221 18.41 3.13 7.53
CA ARG A 221 19.65 2.46 7.12
C ARG A 221 19.86 1.15 7.86
N ALA A 222 19.66 1.14 9.19
CA ALA A 222 19.82 -0.06 9.99
C ALA A 222 18.87 -1.18 9.55
N SER A 223 17.59 -0.84 9.34
CA SER A 223 16.58 -1.79 8.87
C SER A 223 16.86 -2.28 7.44
N ALA A 224 17.26 -1.37 6.55
CA ALA A 224 17.60 -1.68 5.16
C ALA A 224 18.84 -2.58 5.05
N ALA A 225 19.93 -2.29 5.78
CA ALA A 225 21.12 -3.12 5.79
C ALA A 225 20.80 -4.53 6.30
N LYS A 226 20.02 -4.63 7.39
CA LYS A 226 19.60 -5.92 7.94
C LYS A 226 18.81 -6.76 6.93
N LEU A 227 17.84 -6.16 6.24
CA LEU A 227 17.03 -6.87 5.25
C LEU A 227 17.78 -7.14 3.94
N LEU A 228 18.73 -6.29 3.55
CA LEU A 228 19.61 -6.51 2.41
C LEU A 228 20.40 -7.82 2.58
N PHE A 229 21.08 -8.00 3.70
CA PHE A 229 21.85 -9.23 3.96
C PHE A 229 20.95 -10.46 4.17
N TYR A 230 19.71 -10.25 4.57
CA TYR A 230 18.74 -11.32 4.75
C TYR A 230 18.25 -11.88 3.41
N TYR A 231 17.75 -11.02 2.51
CA TYR A 231 17.20 -11.44 1.22
C TYR A 231 18.28 -11.65 0.13
N TRP A 232 19.45 -10.99 0.25
CA TRP A 232 20.58 -11.17 -0.66
C TRP A 232 21.83 -11.72 0.06
N PRO A 233 21.85 -13.04 0.38
CA PRO A 233 22.94 -13.73 1.08
C PRO A 233 24.33 -13.54 0.48
N THR A 234 24.40 -13.31 -0.84
CA THR A 234 25.64 -13.17 -1.59
C THR A 234 26.49 -12.00 -1.09
N PHE A 235 25.89 -11.01 -0.43
CA PHE A 235 26.61 -9.90 0.18
C PHE A 235 27.31 -10.26 1.50
N ASN A 236 26.92 -11.35 2.18
CA ASN A 236 27.62 -11.85 3.36
C ASN A 236 27.33 -13.34 3.61
N GLN A 237 28.28 -14.20 3.25
CA GLN A 237 28.17 -15.66 3.43
C GLN A 237 28.36 -16.11 4.89
N ASN A 238 28.88 -15.25 5.76
CA ASN A 238 29.33 -15.59 7.11
C ASN A 238 28.36 -15.13 8.23
N LEU A 239 27.21 -14.52 7.90
CA LEU A 239 26.21 -14.14 8.90
C LEU A 239 25.43 -15.37 9.40
N PHE A 240 25.76 -15.76 10.63
CA PHE A 240 25.27 -16.90 11.41
C PHE A 240 23.75 -16.97 11.64
N ASP A 241 23.27 -18.21 11.81
CA ASP A 241 22.00 -18.67 12.38
C ASP A 241 20.74 -17.83 12.11
N ARG A 242 20.29 -17.85 10.85
CA ARG A 242 19.05 -17.21 10.37
C ARG A 242 17.79 -17.56 11.17
N ARG A 243 17.81 -18.64 11.97
CA ARG A 243 16.67 -19.15 12.76
C ARG A 243 16.12 -18.14 13.77
N ALA A 244 17.00 -17.39 14.46
CA ALA A 244 16.58 -16.44 15.50
C ALA A 244 16.02 -15.13 14.94
N VAL A 245 16.52 -14.71 13.77
CA VAL A 245 15.99 -13.58 12.99
C VAL A 245 14.59 -13.95 12.52
N LEU A 246 14.44 -15.08 11.82
CA LEU A 246 13.18 -15.62 11.27
C LEU A 246 12.03 -15.81 12.27
N MET A 247 12.29 -16.43 13.43
CA MET A 247 11.26 -16.68 14.45
C MET A 247 10.60 -15.40 15.00
N LYS A 248 11.29 -14.25 14.92
CA LYS A 248 10.74 -12.96 15.33
C LYS A 248 9.87 -12.28 14.26
N PHE A 249 10.10 -12.53 12.97
CA PHE A 249 9.34 -11.86 11.91
C PHE A 249 8.02 -12.57 11.58
N ALA A 250 8.02 -13.90 11.57
CA ALA A 250 6.87 -14.70 11.15
C ALA A 250 5.72 -14.71 12.18
N ASN A 251 6.02 -14.53 13.47
CA ASN A 251 5.01 -14.59 14.54
C ASN A 251 4.19 -13.31 14.68
N ASP A 252 4.68 -12.18 14.18
CA ASP A 252 4.04 -10.86 14.32
C ASP A 252 3.29 -10.42 13.05
N LEU A 253 3.36 -11.19 11.95
CA LEU A 253 2.61 -10.88 10.75
C LEU A 253 1.20 -11.47 10.86
N ALA A 254 0.23 -10.63 11.23
CA ALA A 254 -1.16 -11.04 11.23
C ALA A 254 -1.61 -11.33 9.78
N PRO A 255 -2.10 -12.53 9.48
CA PRO A 255 -2.56 -12.86 8.14
C PRO A 255 -3.73 -11.95 7.75
N PHE A 256 -3.78 -11.55 6.48
CA PHE A 256 -4.91 -10.81 5.96
C PHE A 256 -6.16 -11.69 6.06
N VAL A 257 -7.27 -11.17 6.61
CA VAL A 257 -8.50 -11.97 6.82
C VAL A 257 -9.49 -11.80 5.68
N CYS A 258 -10.37 -12.78 5.54
CA CYS A 258 -11.46 -12.77 4.57
C CYS A 258 -12.36 -11.54 4.78
N GLN A 259 -12.60 -10.78 3.71
CA GLN A 259 -13.34 -9.52 3.73
C GLN A 259 -14.81 -9.66 3.34
N ARG A 260 -15.27 -10.85 2.95
CA ARG A 260 -16.68 -11.05 2.59
C ARG A 260 -17.57 -10.77 3.79
N ASP A 261 -18.54 -9.87 3.64
CA ASP A 261 -19.46 -9.44 4.69
C ASP A 261 -20.25 -10.61 5.30
N SER A 262 -20.56 -11.62 4.48
CA SER A 262 -21.28 -12.86 4.83
C SER A 262 -20.38 -14.08 5.04
N CYS A 263 -19.10 -13.90 5.35
CA CYS A 263 -18.20 -15.01 5.63
C CYS A 263 -18.66 -15.78 6.89
N PRO A 264 -18.86 -17.11 6.84
CA PRO A 264 -19.26 -17.89 8.01
C PRO A 264 -18.22 -17.89 9.14
N ASN A 265 -16.96 -17.65 8.78
CA ASN A 265 -15.79 -17.62 9.67
C ASN A 265 -15.18 -16.20 9.76
N ALA A 266 -16.02 -15.17 9.69
CA ALA A 266 -15.58 -13.77 9.72
C ALA A 266 -14.64 -13.49 10.91
N GLY A 267 -13.55 -12.77 10.65
CA GLY A 267 -12.52 -12.42 11.64
C GLY A 267 -11.47 -13.51 11.92
N ASN A 268 -11.75 -14.77 11.59
CA ASN A 268 -10.81 -15.89 11.83
C ASN A 268 -10.31 -16.56 10.55
N ALA A 269 -11.04 -16.41 9.43
CA ALA A 269 -10.65 -17.01 8.17
C ALA A 269 -9.54 -16.20 7.50
N GLU A 270 -8.35 -16.78 7.39
CA GLU A 270 -7.25 -16.24 6.60
C GLU A 270 -7.65 -16.16 5.11
N ALA A 271 -7.35 -15.03 4.48
CA ALA A 271 -7.49 -14.84 3.07
C ALA A 271 -6.36 -15.60 2.35
N GLY A 272 -6.74 -16.42 1.35
CA GLY A 272 -5.79 -17.10 0.46
C GLY A 272 -5.95 -16.71 -1.01
N LYS A 273 -7.03 -15.98 -1.35
CA LYS A 273 -7.37 -15.60 -2.71
C LYS A 273 -7.69 -14.11 -2.80
N VAL A 274 -7.34 -13.49 -3.93
CA VAL A 274 -7.67 -12.09 -4.24
C VAL A 274 -8.45 -12.02 -5.56
N CYS A 275 -9.45 -11.13 -5.60
CA CYS A 275 -10.26 -10.84 -6.79
C CYS A 275 -10.14 -9.36 -7.15
N TYR A 276 -9.70 -9.09 -8.38
CA TYR A 276 -9.51 -7.72 -8.89
C TYR A 276 -10.76 -7.13 -9.55
N ASP A 277 -11.81 -7.92 -9.76
CA ASP A 277 -13.07 -7.42 -10.30
C ASP A 277 -13.80 -6.57 -9.25
N HIS A 278 -13.98 -5.28 -9.56
CA HIS A 278 -14.58 -4.31 -8.65
C HIS A 278 -16.06 -4.60 -8.39
N ARG A 279 -16.79 -5.19 -9.35
CA ARG A 279 -18.22 -5.47 -9.19
C ARG A 279 -18.42 -6.62 -8.21
N ILE A 280 -17.62 -7.67 -8.31
CA ILE A 280 -17.58 -8.76 -7.33
C ILE A 280 -17.17 -8.18 -5.97
N SER A 281 -16.10 -7.38 -5.94
CA SER A 281 -15.60 -6.78 -4.70
C SER A 281 -16.68 -6.00 -3.95
N ILE A 282 -17.35 -5.07 -4.64
CA ILE A 282 -18.39 -4.22 -4.04
C ILE A 282 -19.69 -5.00 -3.77
N THR A 283 -19.92 -6.12 -4.44
CA THR A 283 -21.11 -6.97 -4.18
C THR A 283 -20.95 -7.77 -2.89
N PHE A 284 -19.74 -8.24 -2.58
CA PHE A 284 -19.48 -9.11 -1.43
C PHE A 284 -18.81 -8.40 -0.24
N ALA A 285 -18.30 -7.17 -0.43
CA ALA A 285 -17.78 -6.29 0.60
C ALA A 285 -18.15 -4.83 0.26
N ALA A 286 -19.33 -4.38 0.66
CA ALA A 286 -19.92 -3.13 0.15
C ALA A 286 -19.16 -1.86 0.57
N GLU A 287 -18.49 -1.90 1.72
CA GLU A 287 -17.75 -0.77 2.27
C GLU A 287 -16.24 -0.86 1.99
N SER A 288 -15.72 -1.93 1.37
CA SER A 288 -14.27 -2.07 1.14
C SER A 288 -13.88 -1.68 -0.28
N PRO A 289 -12.75 -0.99 -0.49
CA PRO A 289 -12.22 -0.77 -1.82
C PRO A 289 -11.82 -2.10 -2.47
N PRO A 290 -11.95 -2.26 -3.79
CA PRO A 290 -11.32 -3.37 -4.51
C PRO A 290 -9.77 -3.27 -4.42
N PRO A 291 -9.03 -4.40 -4.45
CA PRO A 291 -9.51 -5.77 -4.69
C PRO A 291 -10.07 -6.47 -3.44
N LEU A 292 -10.87 -7.51 -3.66
CA LEU A 292 -11.51 -8.30 -2.61
C LEU A 292 -10.66 -9.51 -2.21
N TYR A 293 -10.29 -9.59 -0.94
CA TYR A 293 -9.52 -10.68 -0.37
C TYR A 293 -10.42 -11.68 0.34
N LEU A 294 -10.25 -12.97 0.02
CA LEU A 294 -11.17 -14.04 0.38
C LEU A 294 -10.41 -15.24 0.93
N CYS A 295 -11.00 -15.91 1.92
CA CYS A 295 -10.61 -17.27 2.22
C CYS A 295 -10.95 -18.20 1.05
N ILE A 296 -10.28 -19.35 0.98
CA ILE A 296 -10.44 -20.31 -0.11
C ILE A 296 -11.91 -20.77 -0.27
N GLU A 297 -12.62 -20.95 0.84
CA GLU A 297 -14.03 -21.35 0.83
C GLU A 297 -14.93 -20.29 0.17
N CYS A 298 -14.81 -19.03 0.60
CA CYS A 298 -15.61 -17.94 0.03
C CYS A 298 -15.25 -17.69 -1.44
N ALA A 299 -13.97 -17.80 -1.82
CA ALA A 299 -13.56 -17.68 -3.22
C ALA A 299 -14.19 -18.77 -4.09
N ASN A 300 -14.20 -20.02 -3.62
CA ASN A 300 -14.81 -21.13 -4.36
C ASN A 300 -16.34 -20.98 -4.49
N GLU A 301 -17.03 -20.48 -3.46
CA GLU A 301 -18.46 -20.20 -3.53
C GLU A 301 -18.79 -19.13 -4.57
N ILE A 302 -18.09 -18.00 -4.51
CA ILE A 302 -18.29 -16.89 -5.46
C ILE A 302 -17.94 -17.34 -6.88
N HIS A 303 -16.88 -18.15 -7.06
CA HIS A 303 -16.51 -18.67 -8.37
C HIS A 303 -17.58 -19.61 -8.98
N ARG A 304 -18.33 -20.37 -8.16
CA ARG A 304 -19.46 -21.18 -8.67
C ARG A 304 -20.59 -20.30 -9.20
N GLU A 305 -20.85 -19.16 -8.57
CA GLU A 305 -21.85 -18.19 -9.00
C GLU A 305 -21.36 -17.33 -10.17
N HIS A 306 -20.05 -17.11 -10.26
CA HIS A 306 -19.39 -16.28 -11.27
C HIS A 306 -18.19 -17.01 -11.94
N PRO A 307 -18.45 -17.99 -12.83
CA PRO A 307 -17.40 -18.86 -13.39
C PRO A 307 -16.36 -18.12 -14.25
N ASN A 308 -16.73 -16.97 -14.82
CA ASN A 308 -15.86 -16.18 -15.69
C ASN A 308 -14.84 -15.33 -14.91
N GLN A 309 -14.94 -15.29 -13.58
CA GLN A 309 -14.08 -14.45 -12.75
C GLN A 309 -12.84 -15.19 -12.26
N THR A 310 -11.71 -14.49 -12.32
CA THR A 310 -10.40 -15.02 -11.92
C THR A 310 -10.07 -14.66 -10.48
N PHE A 311 -9.63 -15.64 -9.72
CA PHE A 311 -9.14 -15.47 -8.35
C PHE A 311 -7.67 -15.85 -8.29
N ASN A 312 -6.83 -14.91 -7.90
CA ASN A 312 -5.38 -15.11 -7.82
C ASN A 312 -4.98 -15.52 -6.39
N ASP A 313 -3.88 -16.24 -6.25
CA ASP A 313 -3.30 -16.54 -4.95
C ASP A 313 -2.70 -15.29 -4.31
N ILE A 314 -2.89 -15.14 -3.00
CA ILE A 314 -2.22 -14.10 -2.24
C ILE A 314 -0.76 -14.52 -2.01
N LEU A 315 0.14 -13.55 -2.10
CA LEU A 315 1.54 -13.77 -1.72
C LEU A 315 1.62 -14.00 -0.22
N HIS A 316 1.94 -15.23 0.17
CA HIS A 316 2.28 -15.55 1.56
C HIS A 316 3.74 -15.17 1.84
N PRO A 317 4.07 -14.87 3.11
CA PRO A 317 5.45 -14.60 3.51
C PRO A 317 6.40 -15.72 3.05
N MET A 318 7.61 -15.35 2.64
CA MET A 318 8.53 -16.32 2.05
C MET A 318 8.88 -17.41 3.07
N GLN A 319 8.54 -18.66 2.75
CA GLN A 319 8.89 -19.82 3.57
C GLN A 319 10.40 -20.09 3.49
N GLN A 320 10.96 -20.69 4.54
CA GLN A 320 12.38 -20.98 4.62
C GLN A 320 12.80 -21.94 3.51
N VAL A 321 13.65 -21.46 2.59
CA VAL A 321 14.30 -22.30 1.58
C VAL A 321 15.69 -22.72 2.08
N SER A 322 16.05 -23.99 1.92
CA SER A 322 17.39 -24.48 2.23
C SER A 322 18.41 -23.77 1.34
N MET A 323 19.43 -23.18 1.99
CA MET A 323 20.56 -22.55 1.31
C MET A 323 21.67 -23.54 0.95
N VAL A 324 21.48 -24.83 1.28
CA VAL A 324 22.39 -25.91 0.86
C VAL A 324 21.93 -26.40 -0.50
N CYS A 325 22.61 -25.95 -1.55
CA CYS A 325 22.49 -26.56 -2.87
C CYS A 325 23.06 -27.99 -2.77
N GLU A 326 22.21 -29.01 -2.92
CA GLU A 326 22.63 -30.42 -2.95
C GLU A 326 23.43 -30.78 -4.22
N ASN A 327 23.46 -29.85 -5.20
CA ASN A 327 24.13 -30.02 -6.48
C ASN A 327 25.53 -29.41 -6.47
N LYS A 328 26.55 -30.19 -6.84
CA LYS A 328 27.97 -29.80 -6.76
C LYS A 328 28.40 -28.73 -7.79
N GLU A 329 27.55 -28.37 -8.75
CA GLU A 329 27.84 -27.41 -9.81
C GLU A 329 27.44 -25.95 -9.48
N CYS A 330 26.90 -25.68 -8.29
CA CYS A 330 26.42 -24.35 -7.87
C CYS A 330 27.53 -23.28 -7.64
N PHE A 331 28.76 -23.51 -8.09
CA PHE A 331 29.94 -22.68 -7.73
C PHE A 331 30.37 -21.66 -8.79
N ASP A 332 29.50 -21.16 -9.68
CA ASP A 332 29.94 -20.14 -10.64
C ASP A 332 28.86 -19.09 -10.97
N ALA A 333 28.80 -18.05 -10.14
CA ALA A 333 28.31 -16.72 -10.51
C ALA A 333 28.79 -15.68 -9.48
N ARG A 334 30.10 -15.41 -9.45
CA ARG A 334 30.69 -14.33 -8.64
C ARG A 334 30.66 -13.04 -9.45
N ILE A 335 29.79 -12.09 -9.10
CA ILE A 335 29.90 -10.70 -9.53
C ILE A 335 30.31 -9.86 -8.31
N SER A 336 31.46 -9.21 -8.42
CA SER A 336 32.11 -8.38 -7.41
C SER A 336 31.31 -7.10 -7.14
N PHE A 337 30.83 -6.91 -5.90
CA PHE A 337 30.24 -5.67 -5.37
C PHE A 337 30.70 -5.43 -3.91
N ILE A 338 32.01 -5.54 -3.65
CA ILE A 338 32.57 -5.56 -2.29
C ILE A 338 32.82 -4.15 -1.70
N GLU A 339 32.97 -3.10 -2.52
CA GLU A 339 33.34 -1.77 -1.99
C GLU A 339 32.21 -1.03 -1.25
N ILE A 340 30.93 -1.36 -1.49
CA ILE A 340 29.80 -0.72 -0.77
C ILE A 340 29.58 -1.37 0.60
N VAL A 341 29.89 -2.66 0.76
CA VAL A 341 29.61 -3.43 1.98
C VAL A 341 30.55 -3.05 3.12
N GLU A 342 31.82 -2.73 2.84
CA GLU A 342 32.78 -2.36 3.89
C GLU A 342 32.45 -1.02 4.56
N THR A 343 31.90 -0.04 3.83
CA THR A 343 31.45 1.23 4.43
C THR A 343 30.18 1.05 5.28
N ILE A 344 29.24 0.20 4.85
CA ILE A 344 28.00 -0.09 5.59
C ILE A 344 28.30 -0.82 6.92
N TYR A 345 29.28 -1.73 6.92
CA TYR A 345 29.63 -2.50 8.11
C TYR A 345 30.31 -1.63 9.18
N ILE A 346 31.09 -0.62 8.76
CA ILE A 346 31.81 0.28 9.67
C ILE A 346 30.89 1.33 10.29
N ASP A 347 29.90 1.85 9.55
CA ASP A 347 29.00 2.90 10.05
C ASP A 347 27.80 2.37 10.86
N VAL A 348 27.33 1.14 10.61
CA VAL A 348 26.14 0.59 11.32
C VAL A 348 26.49 -0.12 12.63
N PHE A 349 27.69 -0.68 12.76
CA PHE A 349 28.10 -1.47 13.93
C PHE A 349 29.08 -0.77 14.90
N ASN A 350 29.56 0.44 14.59
CA ASN A 350 30.41 1.21 15.51
C ASN A 350 29.67 2.26 16.36
N ASP A 351 28.38 2.51 16.11
CA ASP A 351 27.55 3.43 16.92
C ASP A 351 26.64 2.67 17.93
N SER A 352 27.17 1.61 18.56
CA SER A 352 26.54 0.90 19.70
C SER A 352 27.26 1.19 21.01
#